data_AF-A0A1H0UCP2-F1
#
_entry.id   AF-A0A1H0UCP2-F1
#
_cell.length_a   1.000
_cell.length_b   1.000
_cell.length_c   1.000
_cell.angle_alpha   90.00
_cell.angle_beta   90.00
_cell.angle_gamma   90.00
#
_symmetry.space_group_name_H-M   'P 1'
#
loop_
_entity.id
_entity.type
_entity.pdbx_description
1 polymer ?
#
loop_
_entity_poly.entity_id
_entity_poly.type
_entity_poly.pdbx_seq_one_letter_code
_entity_poly.pdbx_strand_id
1 'polypeptide(L)'
;MDPLAVETRLTTVLGGWAAASVAVGGVLAAVPRTRGFGRQTAAWGAVDGAIAAVGARNRRRRGPTDPARLRRVLLVNAGLDVGYLALGAVLLRTDRWRGDGAAVVVQGAFLLALDATAAAALRAG
;
A
#
# COMPACT_ATOMS: atom_id res chain seq x y z
N MET A 1 -15.79 14.74 -5.19
CA MET A 1 -14.47 14.94 -5.85
C MET A 1 -14.55 14.30 -7.23
N ASP A 2 -13.88 14.87 -8.23
CA ASP A 2 -13.77 14.24 -9.56
C ASP A 2 -13.12 12.84 -9.43
N PRO A 3 -13.77 11.75 -9.91
CA PRO A 3 -13.21 10.40 -9.84
C PRO A 3 -11.83 10.25 -10.49
N LEU A 4 -11.56 10.99 -11.58
CA LEU A 4 -10.25 10.97 -12.24
C LEU A 4 -9.16 11.55 -11.33
N ALA A 5 -9.49 12.61 -10.59
CA ALA A 5 -8.59 13.22 -9.62
C ALA A 5 -8.30 12.25 -8.45
N VAL A 6 -9.31 11.49 -7.99
CA VAL A 6 -9.13 10.46 -6.96
C VAL A 6 -8.18 9.36 -7.45
N GLU A 7 -8.42 8.79 -8.63
CA GLU A 7 -7.58 7.73 -9.19
C GLU A 7 -6.14 8.20 -9.44
N THR A 8 -5.97 9.44 -9.89
CA THR A 8 -4.65 10.04 -10.08
C THR A 8 -3.92 10.20 -8.76
N ARG A 9 -4.57 10.80 -7.75
CA ARG A 9 -4.00 10.96 -6.40
C ARG A 9 -3.61 9.62 -5.79
N LEU A 10 -4.46 8.60 -5.93
CA LEU A 10 -4.19 7.24 -5.44
C LEU A 10 -2.84 6.73 -6.00
N THR A 11 -2.67 6.72 -7.31
CA THR A 11 -1.44 6.23 -7.95
C THR A 11 -0.20 7.07 -7.62
N THR A 12 -0.36 8.39 -7.45
CA THR A 12 0.76 9.28 -7.09
C THR A 12 1.22 9.05 -5.65
N VAL A 13 0.27 8.98 -4.71
CA VAL A 13 0.58 8.76 -3.29
C VAL A 13 1.18 7.36 -3.08
N LEU A 14 0.59 6.33 -3.71
CA LEU A 14 1.13 4.97 -3.67
C LEU A 14 2.54 4.90 -4.25
N GLY A 15 2.80 5.57 -5.38
CA GLY A 15 4.13 5.62 -6.00
C GLY A 15 5.18 6.31 -5.12
N GLY A 16 4.80 7.41 -4.44
CA GLY A 16 5.69 8.09 -3.50
C GLY A 16 6.02 7.23 -2.27
N TRP A 17 5.01 6.57 -1.70
CA TRP A 17 5.18 5.62 -0.60
C TRP A 17 6.06 4.43 -1.00
N ALA A 18 5.84 3.88 -2.18
CA ALA A 18 6.64 2.80 -2.76
C ALA A 18 8.12 3.18 -2.88
N ALA A 19 8.42 4.33 -3.47
CA ALA A 19 9.79 4.81 -3.63
C ALA A 19 10.48 5.02 -2.28
N ALA A 20 9.79 5.64 -1.32
CA ALA A 20 10.30 5.83 0.04
C ALA A 20 10.54 4.48 0.73
N SER A 21 9.61 3.53 0.62
CA SER A 21 9.70 2.20 1.22
C SER A 21 10.87 1.38 0.64
N VAL A 22 11.10 1.42 -0.68
CA VAL A 22 12.26 0.76 -1.30
C VAL A 22 13.57 1.37 -0.80
N ALA A 23 13.68 2.70 -0.79
CA ALA A 23 14.90 3.39 -0.38
C ALA A 23 15.21 3.17 1.10
N VAL A 24 14.25 3.49 1.99
CA VAL A 24 14.41 3.34 3.44
C VAL A 24 14.54 1.87 3.83
N GLY A 25 13.70 1.00 3.25
CA GLY A 25 13.76 -0.44 3.49
C GLY A 25 15.11 -1.03 3.09
N GLY A 26 15.67 -0.62 1.94
CA GLY A 26 17.00 -1.04 1.49
C GLY A 26 18.11 -0.66 2.46
N VAL A 27 18.10 0.58 2.96
CA VAL A 27 19.04 1.04 3.99
C VAL A 27 18.89 0.23 5.28
N LEU A 28 17.65 0.02 5.76
CA LEU A 28 17.39 -0.75 6.98
C LEU A 28 17.72 -2.24 6.82
N ALA A 29 17.64 -2.79 5.60
CA ALA A 29 17.97 -4.18 5.31
C ALA A 29 19.49 -4.46 5.46
N ALA A 30 20.33 -3.44 5.28
CA ALA A 30 21.78 -3.55 5.42
C ALA A 30 22.20 -3.73 6.89
N VAL A 31 21.41 -3.22 7.84
CA VAL A 31 21.72 -3.27 9.28
C VAL A 31 21.15 -4.56 9.90
N PRO A 32 21.96 -5.41 10.56
CA PRO A 32 21.50 -6.70 11.10
C PRO A 32 20.28 -6.61 12.02
N ARG A 33 20.21 -5.59 12.89
CA ARG A 33 19.12 -5.39 13.86
C ARG A 33 17.77 -5.07 13.20
N THR A 34 17.77 -4.44 12.03
CA THR A 34 16.54 -4.03 11.31
C THR A 34 16.33 -4.82 10.03
N ARG A 35 17.14 -5.85 9.79
CA ARG A 35 17.22 -6.54 8.50
C ARG A 35 15.88 -7.11 8.01
N GLY A 36 15.13 -7.77 8.89
CA GLY A 36 13.80 -8.31 8.55
C GLY A 36 12.83 -7.21 8.13
N PHE A 37 12.66 -6.20 9.00
CA PHE A 37 11.82 -5.04 8.72
C PHE A 37 12.19 -4.34 7.41
N GLY A 38 13.49 -4.09 7.19
CA GLY A 38 13.99 -3.42 6.00
C GLY A 38 13.72 -4.20 4.72
N ARG A 39 14.01 -5.52 4.72
CA ARG A 39 13.72 -6.39 3.57
C ARG A 39 12.24 -6.41 3.24
N GLN A 40 11.39 -6.57 4.25
CA GLN A 40 9.94 -6.64 4.06
C GLN A 40 9.37 -5.30 3.59
N THR A 41 9.85 -4.18 4.13
CA THR A 41 9.49 -2.82 3.70
C THR A 41 9.89 -2.58 2.24
N ALA A 42 11.12 -2.95 1.86
CA ALA A 42 11.57 -2.78 0.49
C ALA A 42 10.81 -3.67 -0.51
N ALA A 43 10.53 -4.92 -0.12
CA ALA A 43 9.78 -5.86 -0.94
C ALA A 43 8.35 -5.37 -1.20
N TRP A 44 7.62 -4.95 -0.15
CA TRP A 44 6.28 -4.37 -0.31
C TRP A 44 6.31 -3.07 -1.12
N GLY A 45 7.28 -2.19 -0.86
CA GLY A 45 7.46 -0.97 -1.64
C GLY A 45 7.65 -1.24 -3.14
N ALA A 46 8.36 -2.31 -3.51
CA ALA A 46 8.51 -2.68 -4.92
C ALA A 46 7.19 -3.17 -5.54
N VAL A 47 6.39 -3.93 -4.79
CA VAL A 47 5.05 -4.38 -5.23
C VAL A 47 4.11 -3.19 -5.41
N ASP A 48 4.06 -2.28 -4.44
CA ASP A 48 3.24 -1.07 -4.50
C ASP A 48 3.64 -0.17 -5.68
N GLY A 49 4.95 -0.05 -5.92
CA GLY A 49 5.48 0.69 -7.07
C GLY A 49 5.03 0.10 -8.40
N ALA A 50 5.04 -1.23 -8.52
CA ALA A 50 4.53 -1.92 -9.70
C ALA A 50 3.03 -1.69 -9.89
N ILE A 51 2.23 -1.78 -8.82
CA ILE A 51 0.78 -1.51 -8.85
C ILE A 51 0.52 -0.06 -9.27
N ALA A 52 1.21 0.91 -8.69
CA ALA A 52 1.08 2.33 -9.02
C ALA A 52 1.41 2.60 -10.50
N ALA A 53 2.51 2.02 -11.00
CA ALA A 53 2.95 2.16 -12.39
C ALA A 53 1.95 1.53 -13.36
N VAL A 54 1.45 0.32 -13.08
CA VAL A 54 0.44 -0.36 -13.90
C VAL A 54 -0.88 0.41 -13.89
N GLY A 55 -1.32 0.89 -12.72
CA GLY A 55 -2.52 1.72 -12.58
C GLY A 55 -2.44 3.00 -13.41
N ALA A 56 -1.35 3.76 -13.27
CA ALA A 56 -1.13 4.97 -14.04
C ALA A 56 -1.03 4.70 -15.55
N ARG A 57 -0.35 3.62 -15.95
CA ARG A 57 -0.24 3.20 -17.36
C ARG A 57 -1.60 2.81 -17.95
N ASN A 58 -2.39 2.02 -17.23
CA ASN A 58 -3.71 1.58 -17.67
C ASN A 58 -4.65 2.77 -17.83
N ARG A 59 -4.67 3.69 -16.87
CA ARG A 59 -5.45 4.93 -16.96
C ARG A 59 -5.10 5.75 -18.20
N ARG A 60 -3.80 5.93 -18.49
CA ARG A 60 -3.35 6.64 -19.71
C ARG A 60 -3.76 5.94 -21.02
N ARG A 61 -3.82 4.62 -21.03
CA ARG A 61 -4.10 3.83 -22.24
C ARG A 61 -5.58 3.57 -22.49
N ARG A 62 -6.38 3.41 -21.43
CA ARG A 62 -7.77 2.93 -21.47
C ARG A 62 -8.78 3.94 -20.94
N GLY A 63 -8.33 5.08 -20.43
CA GLY A 63 -9.16 6.03 -19.71
C GLY A 63 -9.29 5.70 -18.22
N PRO A 64 -9.98 6.55 -17.44
CA PRO A 64 -10.20 6.34 -16.01
C PRO A 64 -10.99 5.07 -15.73
N THR A 65 -10.72 4.47 -14.56
CA THR A 65 -11.52 3.35 -14.08
C THR A 65 -12.92 3.84 -13.72
N ASP A 66 -13.95 3.05 -14.07
CA ASP A 66 -15.33 3.31 -13.62
C ASP A 66 -15.37 3.56 -12.10
N PRO A 67 -15.96 4.67 -11.62
CA PRO A 67 -15.89 5.06 -10.20
C PRO A 67 -16.48 4.01 -9.25
N ALA A 68 -17.59 3.36 -9.64
CA ALA A 68 -18.23 2.34 -8.82
C ALA A 68 -17.37 1.07 -8.73
N ARG A 69 -16.76 0.67 -9.84
CA ARG A 69 -15.79 -0.44 -9.88
C ARG A 69 -14.55 -0.13 -9.05
N LEU A 70 -13.96 1.06 -9.21
CA LEU A 70 -12.78 1.48 -8.44
C LEU A 70 -13.08 1.45 -6.94
N ARG A 71 -14.20 2.04 -6.52
CA ARG A 71 -14.64 2.03 -5.12
C ARG A 71 -14.79 0.61 -4.58
N ARG A 72 -15.38 -0.31 -5.34
CA ARG A 72 -15.54 -1.71 -4.93
C ARG A 72 -14.18 -2.37 -4.68
N VAL A 73 -13.21 -2.17 -5.58
CA VAL A 73 -11.85 -2.73 -5.42
C VAL A 73 -11.17 -2.17 -4.17
N LEU A 74 -11.24 -0.85 -3.94
CA LEU A 74 -10.64 -0.21 -2.76
C LEU A 74 -11.25 -0.72 -1.45
N LEU A 75 -12.56 -0.97 -1.40
CA LEU A 75 -13.19 -1.54 -0.20
C LEU A 75 -12.76 -2.99 0.06
N VAL A 76 -12.57 -3.78 -0.99
CA VAL A 76 -12.02 -5.15 -0.86
C VAL A 76 -10.59 -5.09 -0.33
N ASN A 77 -9.74 -4.22 -0.90
CA ASN A 77 -8.37 -4.04 -0.42
C ASN A 77 -8.32 -3.56 1.03
N ALA A 78 -9.13 -2.57 1.41
CA ALA A 78 -9.21 -2.12 2.79
C ALA A 78 -9.60 -3.27 3.75
N GLY A 79 -10.47 -4.18 3.32
CA GLY A 79 -10.77 -5.40 4.07
C GLY A 79 -9.55 -6.34 4.20
N LEU A 80 -8.79 -6.52 3.12
CA LEU A 80 -7.53 -7.29 3.13
C LEU A 80 -6.48 -6.65 4.04
N ASP A 81 -6.37 -5.32 4.04
CA ASP A 81 -5.42 -4.58 4.88
C ASP A 81 -5.70 -4.76 6.37
N VAL A 82 -6.98 -4.81 6.77
CA VAL A 82 -7.34 -5.21 8.14
C VAL A 82 -6.84 -6.62 8.47
N GLY A 83 -6.93 -7.55 7.51
CA GLY A 83 -6.33 -8.88 7.62
C GLY A 83 -4.81 -8.85 7.77
N TYR A 84 -4.12 -8.01 6.99
CA TYR A 84 -2.68 -7.80 7.11
C TYR A 84 -2.30 -7.22 8.48
N LEU A 85 -3.05 -6.25 9.00
CA LEU A 85 -2.82 -5.70 10.34
C LEU A 85 -2.93 -6.78 11.42
N ALA A 86 -3.97 -7.63 11.35
CA ALA A 86 -4.14 -8.74 12.26
C ALA A 86 -2.98 -9.75 12.17
N LEU A 87 -2.57 -10.12 10.95
CA LEU A 87 -1.43 -11.01 10.72
C LEU A 87 -0.13 -10.41 11.26
N GLY A 88 0.13 -9.14 10.97
CA GLY A 88 1.29 -8.41 11.47
C GLY A 88 1.33 -8.37 13.00
N ALA A 89 0.19 -8.13 13.64
CA ALA A 89 0.05 -8.17 15.10
C ALA A 89 0.37 -9.56 15.68
N VAL A 90 -0.02 -10.64 15.01
CA VAL A 90 0.35 -12.01 15.39
C VAL A 90 1.86 -12.21 15.25
N LEU A 91 2.47 -11.80 14.13
CA LEU A 91 3.90 -11.94 13.88
C LEU A 91 4.76 -11.17 14.89
N LEU A 92 4.31 -10.00 15.35
CA LEU A 92 4.98 -9.19 16.38
C LEU A 92 5.19 -9.92 17.72
N ARG A 93 4.36 -10.92 18.01
CA ARG A 93 4.46 -11.74 19.23
C ARG A 93 5.64 -12.72 19.19
N THR A 94 6.26 -12.92 18.02
CA THR A 94 7.35 -13.89 17.84
C THR A 94 8.65 -13.14 17.57
N ASP A 95 9.68 -13.36 18.39
CA ASP A 95 10.97 -12.65 18.25
C ASP A 95 11.59 -12.85 16.86
N ARG A 96 11.47 -14.06 16.29
CA ARG A 96 11.97 -14.40 14.95
C ARG A 96 11.38 -13.52 13.85
N TRP A 97 10.09 -13.16 13.94
CA TRP A 97 9.34 -12.49 12.88
C TRP A 97 8.93 -11.07 13.27
N ARG A 98 9.43 -10.54 14.38
CA ARG A 98 9.01 -9.23 14.90
C ARG A 98 9.29 -8.12 13.89
N GLY A 99 10.42 -8.16 13.17
CA GLY A 99 10.73 -7.20 12.12
C GLY A 99 9.76 -7.26 10.95
N ASP A 100 9.43 -8.47 10.48
CA ASP A 100 8.50 -8.68 9.38
C ASP A 100 7.07 -8.28 9.76
N GLY A 101 6.64 -8.66 10.98
CA GLY A 101 5.35 -8.26 11.54
C GLY A 101 5.21 -6.75 11.66
N ALA A 102 6.24 -6.06 12.15
CA ALA A 102 6.25 -4.59 12.20
C ALA A 102 6.13 -3.97 10.80
N ALA A 103 6.83 -4.52 9.80
CA ALA A 103 6.74 -4.03 8.43
C ALA A 103 5.33 -4.25 7.86
N VAL A 104 4.73 -5.43 8.03
CA VAL A 104 3.37 -5.74 7.58
C VAL A 104 2.35 -4.79 8.22
N VAL A 105 2.48 -4.48 9.52
CA VAL A 105 1.59 -3.52 10.19
C VAL A 105 1.74 -2.12 9.59
N VAL A 106 2.97 -1.63 9.40
CA VAL A 106 3.21 -0.28 8.85
C VAL A 106 2.68 -0.16 7.43
N GLN A 107 2.97 -1.15 6.57
CA GLN A 107 2.51 -1.17 5.18
C GLN A 107 0.98 -1.29 5.10
N GLY A 108 0.40 -2.24 5.83
CA GLY A 108 -1.06 -2.43 5.88
C GLY A 108 -1.80 -1.21 6.44
N ALA A 109 -1.26 -0.53 7.45
CA ALA A 109 -1.89 0.67 8.01
C ALA A 109 -1.93 1.82 7.00
N PHE A 110 -0.84 2.01 6.26
CA PHE A 110 -0.78 3.03 5.20
C PHE A 110 -1.76 2.72 4.07
N LEU A 111 -1.77 1.49 3.56
CA LEU A 111 -2.65 1.06 2.47
C LEU A 111 -4.12 1.16 2.87
N LEU A 112 -4.46 0.71 4.09
CA LEU A 112 -5.81 0.82 4.63
C LEU A 112 -6.29 2.28 4.64
N ALA A 113 -5.46 3.19 5.15
CA ALA A 113 -5.81 4.60 5.19
C ALA A 113 -5.99 5.20 3.79
N LEU A 114 -5.09 4.85 2.86
CA LEU A 114 -5.15 5.32 1.48
C LEU A 114 -6.42 4.82 0.77
N ASP A 115 -6.71 3.53 0.86
CA ASP A 115 -7.84 2.89 0.17
C ASP A 115 -9.18 3.29 0.78
N ALA A 116 -9.27 3.38 2.11
CA ALA A 116 -10.49 3.82 2.79
C ALA A 116 -10.82 5.28 2.46
N THR A 117 -9.81 6.18 2.46
CA THR A 117 -10.04 7.59 2.14
C THR A 117 -10.41 7.80 0.67
N ALA A 118 -9.80 7.06 -0.25
CA ALA A 118 -10.16 7.08 -1.67
C ALA A 118 -11.57 6.50 -1.91
N ALA A 119 -11.93 5.39 -1.26
CA ALA A 119 -13.26 4.80 -1.36
C ALA A 119 -14.36 5.73 -0.81
N ALA A 120 -14.07 6.44 0.28
CA ALA A 120 -14.98 7.45 0.84
C ALA A 120 -15.16 8.64 -0.12
N ALA A 121 -14.08 9.12 -0.74
CA ALA A 121 -14.12 10.21 -1.72
C ALA A 121 -15.01 9.89 -2.94
N LEU A 122 -15.02 8.62 -3.38
CA LEU A 122 -15.84 8.13 -4.49
C LEU A 122 -17.31 7.88 -4.13
N ARG A 123 -17.67 7.88 -2.84
CA ARG A 123 -19.09 7.79 -2.41
C ARG A 123 -19.79 9.15 -2.48
N ALA A 124 -19.03 10.23 -2.31
CA ALA A 124 -19.54 11.60 -2.17
C ALA A 124 -19.57 12.39 -3.49
N GLY A 125 -19.32 11.72 -4.62
CA GLY A 125 -19.45 12.28 -5.98
C GLY A 125 -20.41 11.42 -6.78
#